data_AF-A0A7S0M4S3-F1
#
_entry.id   AF-A0A7S0M4S3-F1
#
_cell.length_a   1.000
_cell.length_b   1.000
_cell.length_c   1.000
_cell.angle_alpha   90.00
_cell.angle_beta   90.00
_cell.angle_gamma   90.00
#
_symmetry.space_group_name_H-M   'P 1'
#
loop_
_entity.id
_entity.type
_entity.pdbx_description
1 polymer ?
#
loop_
_entity_poly.entity_id
_entity_poly.type
_entity_poly.pdbx_seq_one_letter_code
_entity_poly.pdbx_strand_id
1 'polypeptide(L)'
;PEFRLIYAESLLLVPTPYLPNDYFATVAIPPASLAPLSPANRTFCALHHVWKMDSEVFSIWMDVLKAVPGSRLRLQEIAPLGQATLSRLAEAQGVDPGRLAFN
;
A
#
# COMPACT_ATOMS: atom_id res chain seq x y z
N PRO A 1 27.37 7.21 -7.92
CA PRO A 1 26.04 6.55 -7.87
C PRO A 1 25.56 6.23 -9.29
N GLU A 2 25.04 5.03 -9.50
CA GLU A 2 24.65 4.46 -10.81
C GLU A 2 23.71 5.37 -11.63
N PHE A 3 22.86 6.16 -10.97
CA PHE A 3 21.87 7.04 -11.60
C PHE A 3 22.31 8.51 -11.74
N ARG A 4 23.58 8.87 -11.49
CA ARG A 4 24.00 10.29 -11.52
C ARG A 4 23.71 10.99 -12.86
N LEU A 5 23.74 10.24 -13.97
CA LEU A 5 23.58 10.79 -15.32
C LEU A 5 22.13 11.13 -15.70
N ILE A 6 21.13 10.73 -14.90
CA ILE A 6 19.72 11.05 -15.19
C ILE A 6 19.28 12.42 -14.62
N TYR A 7 20.16 13.10 -13.89
CA TYR A 7 19.91 14.42 -13.32
C TYR A 7 20.63 15.50 -14.14
N ALA A 8 19.89 16.56 -14.51
CA ALA A 8 20.48 17.73 -15.16
C ALA A 8 21.24 18.60 -14.14
N GLU A 9 20.85 18.55 -12.88
CA GLU A 9 21.42 19.30 -11.78
C GLU A 9 22.68 18.65 -11.20
N SER A 10 23.52 19.47 -10.55
CA SER A 10 24.63 18.96 -9.74
C SER A 10 24.08 18.33 -8.45
N LEU A 11 24.39 17.06 -8.22
CA LEU A 11 23.96 16.34 -7.00
C LEU A 11 24.76 16.77 -5.77
N LEU A 12 24.06 17.24 -4.74
CA LEU A 12 24.58 17.37 -3.37
C LEU A 12 24.24 16.09 -2.60
N LEU A 13 25.24 15.24 -2.36
CA LEU A 13 25.05 13.97 -1.65
C LEU A 13 25.27 14.15 -0.15
N VAL A 14 24.31 13.71 0.65
CA VAL A 14 24.38 13.65 2.11
C VAL A 14 24.48 12.21 2.59
N PRO A 15 25.00 11.94 3.80
CA PRO A 15 24.89 10.61 4.41
C PRO A 15 23.43 10.14 4.48
N THR A 16 23.19 8.84 4.23
CA THR A 16 21.84 8.26 4.23
C THR A 16 21.24 8.19 5.64
N PRO A 17 19.92 8.46 5.83
CA PRO A 17 18.91 8.82 4.83
C PRO A 17 18.90 10.32 4.49
N TYR A 18 18.53 10.65 3.23
CA TYR A 18 18.49 12.05 2.77
C TYR A 18 17.29 12.84 3.31
N LEU A 19 16.20 12.15 3.66
CA LEU A 19 14.99 12.75 4.21
C LEU A 19 14.96 12.52 5.72
N PRO A 20 15.01 13.59 6.55
CA PRO A 20 14.84 13.45 7.98
C PRO A 20 13.40 13.03 8.31
N ASN A 21 13.25 12.17 9.32
CA ASN A 21 11.96 11.83 9.91
C ASN A 21 11.87 12.42 11.32
N ASP A 22 10.65 12.72 11.77
CA ASP A 22 10.43 13.07 13.17
C ASP A 22 10.40 11.81 14.04
N TYR A 23 11.54 11.49 14.63
CA TYR A 23 11.68 10.35 15.53
C TYR A 23 11.10 10.58 16.93
N PHE A 24 10.69 11.82 17.25
CA PHE A 24 10.05 12.16 18.51
C PHE A 24 8.51 12.15 18.42
N ALA A 25 7.96 11.94 17.23
CA ALA A 25 6.53 11.83 17.03
C ALA A 25 5.95 10.67 17.87
N THR A 26 5.01 10.99 18.76
CA THR A 26 4.25 9.98 19.50
C THR A 26 3.30 9.26 18.56
N VAL A 27 3.45 7.94 18.43
CA VAL A 27 2.47 7.11 17.71
C VAL A 27 1.31 6.81 18.65
N ALA A 28 0.14 7.38 18.37
CA ALA A 28 -1.06 7.08 19.11
C ALA A 28 -1.48 5.60 18.90
N ILE A 29 -1.96 4.95 19.96
CA ILE A 29 -2.58 3.63 19.83
C ILE A 29 -3.89 3.82 19.07
N PRO A 30 -4.07 3.19 17.89
CA PRO A 30 -5.31 3.33 17.16
C PRO A 30 -6.48 2.73 17.98
N PRO A 31 -7.69 3.29 17.88
CA PRO A 31 -8.87 2.71 18.53
C PRO A 31 -9.06 1.24 18.15
N ALA A 32 -9.60 0.43 19.07
CA ALA A 32 -9.82 -1.00 18.83
C ALA A 32 -10.75 -1.29 17.64
N SER A 33 -11.59 -0.33 17.23
CA SER A 33 -12.40 -0.39 16.01
C SER A 33 -11.59 -0.31 14.72
N LEU A 34 -10.40 0.30 14.79
CA LEU A 34 -9.40 0.28 13.74
C LEU A 34 -8.51 -0.96 13.81
N ALA A 35 -8.71 -1.89 14.76
CA ALA A 35 -7.90 -3.11 14.88
C ALA A 35 -7.95 -3.87 13.55
N PRO A 36 -6.89 -3.79 12.71
CA PRO A 36 -6.86 -4.45 11.41
C PRO A 36 -6.62 -5.96 11.56
N LEU A 37 -6.56 -6.42 12.80
CA LEU A 37 -6.01 -7.68 13.25
C LEU A 37 -7.09 -8.35 14.08
N SER A 38 -8.15 -8.85 13.43
CA SER A 38 -8.69 -10.09 13.99
C SER A 38 -7.51 -11.07 14.05
N PRO A 39 -7.19 -11.68 15.20
CA PRO A 39 -6.05 -12.59 15.32
C PRO A 39 -6.06 -13.71 14.26
N ALA A 40 -7.24 -13.99 13.71
CA ALA A 40 -7.46 -15.01 12.69
C ALA A 40 -6.93 -14.63 11.29
N ASN A 41 -6.82 -13.34 10.94
CA ASN A 41 -6.58 -12.90 9.57
C ASN A 41 -5.40 -11.93 9.46
N ARG A 42 -4.47 -12.22 8.55
CA ARG A 42 -3.33 -11.34 8.23
C ARG A 42 -3.79 -10.14 7.39
N THR A 43 -3.39 -8.93 7.76
CA THR A 43 -3.69 -7.72 6.97
C THR A 43 -2.40 -7.10 6.44
N PHE A 44 -2.31 -6.99 5.12
CA PHE A 44 -1.28 -6.21 4.43
C PHE A 44 -1.75 -4.76 4.24
N CYS A 45 -0.82 -3.83 4.12
CA CYS A 45 -1.12 -2.41 4.00
C CYS A 45 -0.32 -1.76 2.85
N ALA A 46 -1.02 -1.09 1.95
CA ALA A 46 -0.46 -0.20 0.92
C ALA A 46 -1.09 1.19 1.09
N LEU A 47 -0.58 1.96 2.06
CA LEU A 47 -1.12 3.26 2.50
C LEU A 47 -0.56 4.45 1.71
N HIS A 48 -0.21 4.22 0.45
CA HIS A 48 0.20 5.26 -0.47
C HIS A 48 -0.97 5.62 -1.39
N HIS A 49 -0.88 6.76 -2.08
CA HIS A 49 -1.87 7.12 -3.07
C HIS A 49 -1.95 6.10 -4.21
N VAL A 50 -3.15 5.66 -4.56
CA VAL A 50 -3.40 4.57 -5.52
C VAL A 50 -2.75 4.78 -6.89
N TRP A 51 -2.56 6.01 -7.35
CA TRP A 51 -1.92 6.30 -8.63
C TRP A 51 -0.43 5.94 -8.68
N LYS A 52 0.19 5.57 -7.55
CA LYS A 52 1.53 4.97 -7.50
C LYS A 52 1.53 3.47 -7.79
N MET A 53 0.35 2.88 -7.92
CA MET A 53 0.15 1.47 -8.23
C MET A 53 -0.36 1.35 -9.66
N ASP A 54 0.48 0.83 -10.54
CA ASP A 54 0.06 0.43 -11.87
C ASP A 54 -0.58 -0.98 -11.85
N SER A 55 -0.94 -1.47 -13.03
CA SER A 55 -1.54 -2.79 -13.20
C SER A 55 -0.61 -3.93 -12.78
N GLU A 56 0.71 -3.79 -12.92
CA GLU A 56 1.67 -4.84 -12.60
C GLU A 56 1.77 -4.98 -11.08
N VAL A 57 1.98 -3.87 -10.37
CA VAL A 57 2.04 -3.86 -8.90
C VAL A 57 0.70 -4.32 -8.31
N PHE A 58 -0.42 -3.91 -8.89
CA PHE A 58 -1.74 -4.39 -8.45
C PHE A 58 -1.88 -5.91 -8.64
N SER A 59 -1.40 -6.47 -9.75
CA SER A 59 -1.47 -7.91 -10.00
C SER A 59 -0.61 -8.70 -9.01
N ILE A 60 0.57 -8.20 -8.65
CA ILE A 60 1.40 -8.79 -7.59
C ILE A 60 0.64 -8.86 -6.26
N TRP A 61 -0.11 -7.80 -5.91
CA TRP A 61 -0.97 -7.85 -4.72
C TRP A 61 -2.05 -8.92 -4.82
N MET A 62 -2.67 -9.11 -5.98
CA MET A 62 -3.65 -10.18 -6.17
C MET A 62 -3.00 -11.56 -5.99
N ASP A 63 -1.78 -11.75 -6.49
CA ASP A 63 -1.01 -12.98 -6.30
C ASP A 63 -0.69 -13.25 -4.83
N VAL A 64 -0.25 -12.23 -4.08
CA VAL A 64 -0.05 -12.34 -2.62
C VAL A 64 -1.34 -12.73 -1.91
N LEU A 65 -2.47 -12.10 -2.26
CA LEU A 65 -3.76 -12.43 -1.64
C LEU A 65 -4.20 -13.87 -1.98
N LYS A 66 -3.98 -14.36 -3.20
CA LYS A 66 -4.25 -15.76 -3.56
C LYS A 66 -3.34 -16.72 -2.78
N ALA A 67 -2.07 -16.38 -2.61
CA ALA A 67 -1.09 -17.20 -1.90
C ALA A 67 -1.30 -17.25 -0.37
N VAL A 68 -1.97 -16.24 0.19
CA VAL A 68 -2.26 -16.18 1.64
C VAL A 68 -3.77 -16.15 1.87
N PRO A 69 -4.44 -17.32 1.96
CA PRO A 69 -5.88 -17.39 2.21
C PRO A 69 -6.29 -16.65 3.49
N GLY A 70 -7.47 -16.03 3.48
CA GLY A 70 -8.01 -15.26 4.61
C GLY A 70 -7.34 -13.90 4.87
N SER A 71 -6.26 -13.56 4.14
CA SER A 71 -5.61 -12.26 4.27
C SER A 71 -6.38 -11.13 3.59
N ARG A 72 -6.11 -9.89 3.98
CA ARG A 72 -6.72 -8.67 3.42
C ARG A 72 -5.65 -7.68 2.98
N LEU A 73 -5.99 -6.78 2.05
CA LEU A 73 -5.17 -5.64 1.66
C LEU A 73 -5.89 -4.35 2.03
N ARG A 74 -5.27 -3.56 2.92
CA ARG A 74 -5.72 -2.21 3.26
C ARG A 74 -5.06 -1.20 2.33
N LEU A 75 -5.90 -0.43 1.64
CA LEU A 75 -5.52 0.62 0.72
C LEU A 75 -5.86 1.98 1.33
N GLN A 76 -5.10 3.01 0.95
CA GLN A 76 -5.46 4.40 1.25
C GLN A 76 -6.85 4.71 0.67
N GLU A 77 -7.60 5.59 1.33
CA GLU A 77 -8.91 6.05 0.85
C GLU A 77 -8.79 6.63 -0.57
N ILE A 78 -9.72 6.26 -1.43
CA ILE A 78 -9.83 6.76 -2.81
C ILE A 78 -11.29 7.03 -3.16
N ALA A 79 -11.51 7.81 -4.22
CA ALA A 79 -12.85 8.13 -4.69
C ALA A 79 -13.69 6.86 -4.96
N PRO A 80 -15.01 6.87 -4.75
CA PRO A 80 -15.87 5.69 -4.88
C PRO A 80 -15.75 4.95 -6.22
N LEU A 81 -15.57 5.69 -7.32
CA LEU A 81 -15.35 5.10 -8.64
C LEU A 81 -14.05 4.28 -8.70
N GLY A 82 -12.98 4.76 -8.06
CA GLY A 82 -11.71 4.05 -7.93
C GLY A 82 -11.86 2.78 -7.09
N GLN A 83 -12.60 2.84 -5.99
CA GLN A 83 -12.89 1.66 -5.16
C GLN A 83 -13.64 0.60 -5.97
N ALA A 84 -14.71 0.99 -6.67
CA ALA A 84 -15.48 0.09 -7.53
C ALA A 84 -14.63 -0.52 -8.65
N THR A 85 -13.73 0.27 -9.25
CA THR A 85 -12.82 -0.20 -10.30
C THR A 85 -11.85 -1.24 -9.77
N LEU A 86 -11.17 -0.99 -8.65
CA LEU A 86 -10.24 -1.93 -8.05
C LEU A 86 -10.94 -3.21 -7.57
N SER A 87 -12.13 -3.10 -7.00
CA SER A 87 -12.96 -4.24 -6.62
C SER A 87 -13.26 -5.14 -7.83
N ARG A 88 -13.69 -4.55 -8.95
CA ARG A 88 -13.93 -5.30 -10.19
C ARG A 88 -12.67 -5.95 -10.75
N LEU A 89 -11.52 -5.25 -10.69
CA LEU A 89 -10.24 -5.80 -11.15
C LEU A 89 -9.75 -6.94 -10.26
N ALA A 90 -9.98 -6.87 -8.96
CA ALA A 90 -9.68 -7.96 -8.03
C ALA A 90 -10.53 -9.19 -8.35
N GLU A 91 -11.83 -9.01 -8.54
CA GLU A 91 -12.75 -10.08 -8.92
C GLU A 91 -12.31 -10.75 -10.24
N ALA A 92 -11.96 -9.94 -11.24
CA ALA A 92 -11.46 -10.42 -12.53
C ALA A 92 -10.14 -11.21 -12.43
N GLN A 93 -9.36 -11.01 -11.37
CA GLN A 93 -8.14 -11.76 -11.06
C GLN A 93 -8.37 -12.92 -10.06
N GLY A 94 -9.62 -13.22 -9.72
CA GLY A 94 -10.00 -14.33 -8.85
C GLY A 94 -9.83 -14.03 -7.35
N VAL A 95 -9.82 -12.76 -6.96
CA VAL A 95 -9.74 -12.32 -5.57
C VAL A 95 -11.09 -11.73 -5.16
N ASP A 96 -11.65 -12.22 -4.05
CA ASP A 96 -12.86 -11.64 -3.45
C ASP A 96 -12.67 -10.14 -3.16
N PRO A 97 -13.49 -9.24 -3.75
CA PRO A 97 -13.41 -7.80 -3.49
C PRO A 97 -13.50 -7.42 -2.01
N GLY A 98 -14.17 -8.22 -1.18
CA GLY A 98 -14.26 -8.01 0.27
C GLY A 98 -12.91 -8.07 1.00
N ARG A 99 -11.89 -8.60 0.33
CA ARG A 99 -10.50 -8.64 0.82
C ARG A 99 -9.76 -7.32 0.62
N LEU A 100 -10.27 -6.41 -0.21
CA LEU A 100 -9.80 -5.04 -0.31
C LEU A 100 -10.54 -4.18 0.73
N ALA A 101 -9.78 -3.49 1.57
CA ALA A 101 -10.32 -2.56 2.56
C ALA A 101 -9.80 -1.16 2.25
N PHE A 102 -10.68 -0.16 2.19
CA PHE A 102 -10.32 1.22 1.93
C PHE A 102 -10.40 2.02 3.25
N ASN A 103 -9.36 2.82 3.51
CA ASN A 103 -9.28 3.67 4.71
C ASN A 103 -10.47 4.59 4.85
#